data_AF-A0A259BKV1-F1
#
_entry.id   AF-A0A259BKV1-F1
#
_cell.length_a   1.000
_cell.length_b   1.000
_cell.length_c   1.000
_cell.angle_alpha   90.00
_cell.angle_beta   90.00
_cell.angle_gamma   90.00
#
_symmetry.space_group_name_H-M   'P 1'
#
loop_
_entity.id
_entity.type
_entity.pdbx_description
1 polymer ?
#
loop_
_entity_poly.entity_id
_entity_poly.type
_entity_poly.pdbx_seq_one_letter_code
_entity_poly.pdbx_strand_id
1 'polypeptide(L)'
;MLILTGLLSPERTNYLPAALPWFGVAFGGLLFGLGMALVGTCAFGSLVRLGAGDLRSLVVLLVFGAVAYATLRGILATVRVDLIERLIVPMPGGGQGDLPSLFNRLLGFDTRGGLALAGAVLLSSFAFLDARLRRARRLMTAGVLLGLGVVAGWLATTQLMDEFARPGAPQSLTFVSPVARALFGVLFDQASLAEFGAASVAGVVLGAAAAARTGDEFRWEAFDDPREMKRHLLGAALMGMGGIICGGCTIGQGITAGSLMALSWPLAVLGMAAGARLGIALLMEGSLTDFARSAVSAALGHRADRHL
;
A
#
# COMPACT_ATOMS: atom_id res chain seq x y z
N MET A 1 0.34 10.78 18.26
CA MET A 1 0.22 10.44 19.69
C MET A 1 1.31 9.48 20.15
N LEU A 2 1.41 8.25 19.60
CA LEU A 2 2.46 7.28 20.02
C LEU A 2 3.90 7.82 19.97
N ILE A 3 4.20 8.66 18.98
CA ILE A 3 5.51 9.30 18.84
C ILE A 3 5.71 10.41 19.87
N LEU A 4 4.66 11.18 20.18
CA LEU A 4 4.72 12.27 21.17
C LEU A 4 4.90 11.71 22.60
N THR A 5 4.36 10.52 22.87
CA THR A 5 4.52 9.83 24.15
C THR A 5 5.81 9.01 24.23
N GLY A 6 6.69 9.07 23.22
CA GLY A 6 7.94 8.32 23.19
C GLY A 6 7.82 6.80 23.00
N LEU A 7 6.60 6.28 22.80
CA LEU A 7 6.35 4.84 22.63
C LEU A 7 6.81 4.32 21.26
N LEU A 8 6.86 5.19 20.26
CA LEU A 8 7.32 4.86 18.90
C LEU A 8 8.42 5.83 18.48
N SER A 9 9.61 5.30 18.22
CA SER A 9 10.72 6.07 17.64
C SER A 9 10.61 6.02 16.10
N PRO A 10 10.39 7.15 15.41
CA PRO A 10 10.16 7.16 13.96
C PRO A 10 11.38 6.69 13.15
N GLU A 11 12.57 6.89 13.70
CA GLU A 11 13.88 6.50 13.13
C GLU A 11 14.05 5.00 12.97
N ARG A 12 13.37 4.21 13.82
CA ARG A 12 13.44 2.75 13.78
C ARG A 12 12.50 2.17 12.72
N THR A 13 11.68 2.99 12.06
CA THR A 13 10.69 2.51 11.09
C THR A 13 11.22 2.53 9.65
N ASN A 14 10.85 1.53 8.85
CA ASN A 14 11.25 1.45 7.44
C ASN A 14 10.55 2.46 6.52
N TYR A 15 9.61 3.24 7.05
CA TYR A 15 8.81 4.20 6.26
C TYR A 15 9.44 5.61 6.21
N LEU A 16 10.39 5.91 7.09
CA LEU A 16 11.08 7.22 7.17
C LEU A 16 12.58 7.07 6.86
N PRO A 17 12.97 6.66 5.64
CA PRO A 17 14.38 6.59 5.29
C PRO A 17 15.00 7.99 5.27
N ALA A 18 16.30 8.09 5.58
CA ALA A 18 17.08 9.33 5.50
C ALA A 18 17.30 9.81 4.06
N ALA A 19 16.91 9.00 3.08
CA ALA A 19 17.06 9.30 1.67
C ALA A 19 15.82 8.75 0.94
N LEU A 20 15.12 9.62 0.21
CA LEU A 20 13.83 9.28 -0.38
C LEU A 20 14.01 8.85 -1.85
N PRO A 21 13.68 7.60 -2.22
CA PRO A 21 13.73 7.15 -3.60
C PRO A 21 12.46 7.61 -4.35
N TRP A 22 12.31 8.90 -4.58
CA TRP A 22 11.12 9.51 -5.20
C TRP A 22 10.73 8.83 -6.52
N PHE A 23 11.70 8.54 -7.39
CA PHE A 23 11.45 7.84 -8.64
C PHE A 23 10.91 6.42 -8.40
N GLY A 24 11.52 5.67 -7.49
CA GLY A 24 11.05 4.33 -7.10
C GLY A 24 9.64 4.37 -6.51
N VAL A 25 9.36 5.31 -5.62
CA VAL A 25 8.02 5.48 -5.01
C VAL A 25 6.96 5.78 -6.07
N ALA A 26 7.22 6.72 -6.97
CA ALA A 26 6.29 7.10 -8.02
C ALA A 26 6.10 5.99 -9.07
N PHE A 27 7.19 5.46 -9.60
CA PHE A 27 7.17 4.42 -10.64
C PHE A 27 6.63 3.09 -10.10
N GLY A 28 7.06 2.67 -8.92
CA GLY A 28 6.52 1.48 -8.25
C GLY A 28 5.04 1.65 -7.92
N GLY A 29 4.62 2.84 -7.49
CA GLY A 29 3.22 3.16 -7.26
C GLY A 29 2.40 3.00 -8.53
N LEU A 30 2.90 3.51 -9.66
CA LEU A 30 2.28 3.37 -10.97
C LEU A 30 2.14 1.90 -11.40
N LEU A 31 3.22 1.10 -11.29
CA LEU A 31 3.17 -0.34 -11.59
C LEU A 31 2.21 -1.08 -10.67
N PHE A 32 2.20 -0.75 -9.37
CA PHE A 32 1.28 -1.34 -8.40
C PHE A 32 -0.16 -1.03 -8.77
N GLY A 33 -0.47 0.24 -9.06
CA GLY A 33 -1.79 0.68 -9.47
C GLY A 33 -2.28 0.03 -10.76
N LEU A 34 -1.41 -0.07 -11.77
CA LEU A 34 -1.69 -0.79 -13.01
C LEU A 34 -2.03 -2.26 -12.73
N GLY A 35 -1.23 -2.91 -11.88
CA GLY A 35 -1.49 -4.26 -11.40
C GLY A 35 -2.85 -4.41 -10.70
N MET A 36 -3.21 -3.47 -9.81
CA MET A 36 -4.52 -3.48 -9.14
C MET A 36 -5.68 -3.43 -10.13
N ALA A 37 -5.58 -2.61 -11.18
CA ALA A 37 -6.63 -2.50 -12.18
C ALA A 37 -6.79 -3.78 -13.00
N LEU A 38 -5.68 -4.44 -13.37
CA LEU A 38 -5.71 -5.71 -14.10
C LEU A 38 -6.27 -6.87 -13.27
N VAL A 39 -5.98 -6.91 -11.98
CA VAL A 39 -6.52 -7.91 -11.03
C VAL A 39 -7.95 -7.56 -10.59
N GLY A 40 -8.34 -6.29 -10.64
CA GLY A 40 -9.64 -5.80 -10.15
C GLY A 40 -9.71 -5.68 -8.61
N THR A 41 -8.57 -5.72 -7.92
CA THR A 41 -8.45 -5.51 -6.47
C THR A 41 -6.98 -5.25 -6.07
N CYS A 42 -6.73 -4.85 -4.82
CA CYS A 42 -5.39 -4.69 -4.26
C CYS A 42 -4.98 -5.94 -3.45
N ALA A 43 -3.71 -6.01 -3.02
CA ALA A 43 -3.21 -7.14 -2.21
C ALA A 43 -4.07 -7.46 -0.98
N PHE A 44 -4.51 -6.45 -0.21
CA PHE A 44 -5.42 -6.66 0.92
C PHE A 44 -6.77 -7.21 0.48
N GLY A 45 -7.35 -6.66 -0.59
CA GLY A 45 -8.62 -7.16 -1.12
C GLY A 45 -8.51 -8.56 -1.72
N SER A 46 -7.38 -8.95 -2.30
CA SER A 46 -7.12 -10.34 -2.72
C SER A 46 -7.09 -11.30 -1.53
N LEU A 47 -6.53 -10.90 -0.38
CA LEU A 47 -6.59 -11.70 0.84
C LEU A 47 -8.02 -11.87 1.37
N VAL A 48 -8.80 -10.80 1.34
CA VAL A 48 -10.22 -10.85 1.74
C VAL A 48 -11.01 -11.76 0.80
N ARG A 49 -10.84 -11.64 -0.53
CA ARG A 49 -11.50 -12.50 -1.51
C ARG A 49 -11.07 -13.96 -1.39
N LEU A 50 -9.80 -14.23 -1.11
CA LEU A 50 -9.31 -15.57 -0.81
C LEU A 50 -10.05 -16.17 0.40
N GLY A 51 -10.24 -15.40 1.47
CA GLY A 51 -11.03 -15.83 2.63
C GLY A 51 -12.50 -16.15 2.27
N ALA A 52 -13.08 -15.42 1.32
CA ALA A 52 -14.43 -15.65 0.82
C ALA A 52 -14.59 -16.83 -0.15
N GLY A 53 -13.50 -17.51 -0.53
CA GLY A 53 -13.54 -18.71 -1.39
C GLY A 53 -13.11 -18.49 -2.86
N ASP A 54 -12.61 -17.31 -3.23
CA ASP A 54 -12.16 -17.03 -4.60
C ASP A 54 -10.79 -17.69 -4.89
N LEU A 55 -10.77 -18.77 -5.68
CA LEU A 55 -9.54 -19.45 -6.10
C LEU A 55 -8.71 -18.56 -7.04
N ARG A 56 -9.31 -17.60 -7.76
CA ARG A 56 -8.55 -16.66 -8.60
C ARG A 56 -7.62 -15.84 -7.74
N SER A 57 -8.13 -15.35 -6.60
CA SER A 57 -7.36 -14.60 -5.63
C SER A 57 -6.23 -15.42 -5.00
N LEU A 58 -6.39 -16.74 -4.83
CA LEU A 58 -5.29 -17.62 -4.40
C LEU A 58 -4.14 -17.58 -5.41
N VAL A 59 -4.43 -17.81 -6.69
CA VAL A 59 -3.41 -17.84 -7.75
C VAL A 59 -2.75 -16.47 -7.90
N VAL A 60 -3.54 -15.39 -7.82
CA VAL A 60 -3.02 -14.01 -7.80
C VAL A 60 -2.05 -13.81 -6.66
N LEU A 61 -2.38 -14.24 -5.44
CA LEU A 61 -1.52 -14.08 -4.26
C LEU A 61 -0.23 -14.91 -4.35
N LEU A 62 -0.28 -16.10 -4.96
CA LEU A 62 0.90 -16.92 -5.22
C LEU A 62 1.88 -16.21 -6.17
N VAL A 63 1.38 -15.70 -7.31
CA VAL A 63 2.23 -14.96 -8.27
C VAL A 63 2.72 -13.65 -7.68
N PHE A 64 1.83 -12.89 -7.04
CA PHE A 64 2.16 -11.65 -6.36
C PHE A 64 3.25 -11.86 -5.29
N GLY A 65 3.09 -12.86 -4.42
CA GLY A 65 4.03 -13.20 -3.36
C GLY A 65 5.38 -13.67 -3.91
N ALA A 66 5.37 -14.51 -4.96
CA ALA A 66 6.59 -14.96 -5.63
C ALA A 66 7.38 -13.80 -6.25
N VAL A 67 6.71 -12.92 -7.01
CA VAL A 67 7.36 -11.75 -7.64
C VAL A 67 7.79 -10.72 -6.59
N ALA A 68 6.98 -10.49 -5.56
CA ALA A 68 7.36 -9.61 -4.46
C ALA A 68 8.59 -10.15 -3.72
N TYR A 69 8.68 -11.43 -3.43
CA TYR A 69 9.86 -12.03 -2.81
C TYR A 69 11.09 -11.95 -3.72
N ALA A 70 10.91 -12.25 -5.02
CA ALA A 70 11.98 -12.14 -6.01
C ALA A 70 12.52 -10.70 -6.15
N THR A 71 11.66 -9.70 -5.96
CA THR A 71 12.03 -8.27 -5.96
C THR A 71 12.64 -7.83 -4.62
N LEU A 72 12.25 -8.47 -3.51
CA LEU A 72 12.77 -8.19 -2.18
C LEU A 72 14.18 -8.73 -1.95
N ARG A 73 14.40 -10.01 -2.29
CA ARG A 73 15.61 -10.78 -1.95
C ARG A 73 16.17 -11.61 -3.11
N GLY A 74 15.48 -11.66 -4.25
CA GLY A 74 15.85 -12.52 -5.38
C GLY A 74 16.58 -11.79 -6.51
N ILE A 75 16.50 -12.37 -7.70
CA ILE A 75 17.20 -11.90 -8.92
C ILE A 75 16.79 -10.48 -9.33
N LEU A 76 15.54 -10.07 -9.05
CA LEU A 76 15.08 -8.71 -9.35
C LEU A 76 15.59 -7.66 -8.35
N ALA A 77 16.23 -8.08 -7.25
CA ALA A 77 16.79 -7.14 -6.29
C ALA A 77 17.95 -6.35 -6.90
N THR A 78 18.78 -6.95 -7.77
CA THR A 78 19.88 -6.24 -8.46
C THR A 78 19.34 -5.15 -9.39
N VAL A 79 18.32 -5.46 -10.18
CA VAL A 79 17.65 -4.47 -11.05
C VAL A 79 17.04 -3.34 -10.23
N ARG A 80 16.47 -3.64 -9.05
CA ARG A 80 15.93 -2.63 -8.13
C ARG A 80 17.05 -1.69 -7.65
N VAL A 81 18.16 -2.25 -7.19
CA VAL A 81 19.32 -1.49 -6.67
C VAL A 81 19.93 -0.63 -7.77
N ASP A 82 20.21 -1.22 -8.94
CA ASP A 82 20.92 -0.53 -10.03
C ASP A 82 20.10 0.58 -10.71
N LEU A 83 18.77 0.40 -10.81
CA LEU A 83 17.89 1.32 -11.53
C LEU A 83 17.28 2.40 -10.63
N ILE A 84 17.00 2.08 -9.35
CA ILE A 84 16.27 2.99 -8.43
C ILE A 84 17.22 3.70 -7.46
N GLU A 85 18.31 3.05 -7.01
CA GLU A 85 19.20 3.66 -6.01
C GLU A 85 20.09 4.78 -6.59
N ARG A 86 20.23 4.85 -7.92
CA ARG A 86 20.91 5.96 -8.61
C ARG A 86 20.17 7.30 -8.53
N LEU A 87 18.87 7.29 -8.24
CA LEU A 87 18.02 8.49 -8.17
C LEU A 87 17.52 8.74 -6.73
N ILE A 88 18.30 8.36 -5.73
CA ILE A 88 17.98 8.71 -4.34
C ILE A 88 18.36 10.16 -4.10
N VAL A 89 17.37 10.97 -3.68
CA VAL A 89 17.65 12.33 -3.19
C VAL A 89 17.89 12.22 -1.68
N PRO A 90 19.12 12.52 -1.19
CA PRO A 90 19.36 12.57 0.24
C PRO A 90 18.49 13.66 0.84
N MET A 91 17.89 13.39 2.00
CA MET A 91 17.12 14.43 2.68
C MET A 91 18.07 15.56 3.07
N PRO A 92 17.67 16.84 2.89
CA PRO A 92 18.50 17.97 3.26
C PRO A 92 19.01 17.81 4.71
N GLY A 93 20.30 17.96 4.99
CA GLY A 93 20.83 17.88 6.36
C GLY A 93 20.63 16.57 7.13
N GLY A 94 20.46 15.42 6.46
CA GLY A 94 20.44 14.09 7.10
C GLY A 94 19.20 13.80 7.97
N GLY A 95 18.08 14.47 7.69
CA GLY A 95 16.83 14.31 8.45
C GLY A 95 15.98 13.15 7.96
N GLN A 96 14.95 12.83 8.73
CA GLN A 96 13.98 11.80 8.36
C GLN A 96 13.05 12.28 7.24
N GLY A 97 12.59 11.34 6.41
CA GLY A 97 11.66 11.57 5.30
C GLY A 97 10.20 11.82 5.71
N ASP A 98 9.92 12.61 6.75
CA ASP A 98 8.57 12.99 7.19
C ASP A 98 8.30 14.50 7.15
N LEU A 99 7.04 14.87 6.92
CA LEU A 99 6.60 16.27 6.82
C LEU A 99 6.96 17.08 8.07
N PRO A 100 6.74 16.57 9.30
CA PRO A 100 7.11 17.27 10.52
C PRO A 100 8.60 17.62 10.60
N SER A 101 9.51 16.72 10.21
CA SER A 101 10.95 17.02 10.25
C SER A 101 11.34 18.10 9.23
N LEU A 102 10.64 18.17 8.10
CA LEU A 102 10.84 19.24 7.11
C LEU A 102 10.36 20.60 7.66
N PHE A 103 9.18 20.64 8.28
CA PHE A 103 8.62 21.86 8.86
C PHE A 103 9.36 22.34 10.12
N ASN A 104 9.80 21.42 10.99
CA ASN A 104 10.60 21.73 12.17
C ASN A 104 11.88 22.48 11.80
N ARG A 105 12.46 22.20 10.63
CA ARG A 105 13.65 22.89 10.13
C ARG A 105 13.38 24.28 9.60
N LEU A 106 12.23 24.49 8.95
CA LEU A 106 11.84 25.82 8.48
C LEU A 106 11.42 26.74 9.63
N LEU A 107 10.73 26.20 10.65
CA LEU A 107 10.06 26.97 11.70
C LEU A 107 10.82 26.99 13.04
N GLY A 108 11.76 26.06 13.28
CA GLY A 108 12.60 26.03 14.48
C GLY A 108 11.92 25.48 15.76
N PHE A 109 10.68 25.00 15.69
CA PHE A 109 9.94 24.42 16.83
C PHE A 109 9.36 23.04 16.47
N ASP A 110 8.96 22.24 17.48
CA ASP A 110 8.32 20.94 17.22
C ASP A 110 6.89 21.09 16.70
N THR A 111 6.74 20.93 15.39
CA THR A 111 5.47 21.02 14.66
C THR A 111 4.72 19.70 14.59
N ARG A 112 5.30 18.58 15.06
CA ARG A 112 4.71 17.24 14.87
C ARG A 112 3.31 17.12 15.46
N GLY A 113 3.09 17.63 16.67
CA GLY A 113 1.78 17.63 17.30
C GLY A 113 0.76 18.48 16.54
N GLY A 114 1.15 19.68 16.12
CA GLY A 114 0.31 20.61 15.37
C GLY A 114 -0.08 20.07 13.99
N LEU A 115 0.88 19.56 13.23
CA LEU A 115 0.63 18.97 11.90
C LEU A 115 -0.21 17.70 12.00
N ALA A 116 0.04 16.83 12.99
CA ALA A 116 -0.75 15.63 13.19
C ALA A 116 -2.21 15.97 13.53
N LEU A 117 -2.44 16.95 14.41
CA LEU A 117 -3.78 17.42 14.76
C LEU A 117 -4.47 18.08 13.55
N ALA A 118 -3.77 18.97 12.84
CA ALA A 118 -4.31 19.64 11.66
C ALA A 118 -4.66 18.62 10.57
N GLY A 119 -3.79 17.65 10.29
CA GLY A 119 -4.04 16.58 9.34
C GLY A 119 -5.22 15.69 9.75
N ALA A 120 -5.31 15.33 11.02
CA ALA A 120 -6.43 14.54 11.54
C ALA A 120 -7.76 15.29 11.43
N VAL A 121 -7.80 16.57 11.81
CA VAL A 121 -8.99 17.43 11.70
C VAL A 121 -9.38 17.63 10.24
N LEU A 122 -8.42 17.95 9.37
CA LEU A 122 -8.67 18.18 7.95
C LEU A 122 -9.25 16.93 7.28
N LEU A 123 -8.57 15.79 7.39
CA LEU A 123 -9.01 14.55 6.74
C LEU A 123 -10.34 14.03 7.33
N SER A 124 -10.51 14.11 8.65
CA SER A 124 -11.77 13.73 9.29
C SER A 124 -12.91 14.67 8.90
N SER A 125 -12.65 15.97 8.78
CA SER A 125 -13.67 16.94 8.36
C SER A 125 -14.18 16.64 6.95
N PHE A 126 -13.30 16.32 5.99
CA PHE A 126 -13.74 15.89 4.66
C PHE A 126 -14.63 14.65 4.70
N ALA A 127 -14.30 13.67 5.55
CA ALA A 127 -15.10 12.47 5.71
C ALA A 127 -16.48 12.74 6.35
N PHE A 128 -16.55 13.63 7.34
CA PHE A 128 -17.79 13.97 8.04
C PHE A 128 -18.64 15.03 7.31
N LEU A 129 -18.06 15.87 6.47
CA LEU A 129 -18.80 16.86 5.70
C LEU A 129 -19.53 16.22 4.51
N ASP A 130 -18.96 15.17 3.91
CA ASP A 130 -19.60 14.46 2.81
C ASP A 130 -20.86 13.68 3.28
N ALA A 131 -22.02 14.12 2.82
CA ALA A 131 -23.31 13.50 3.13
C ALA A 131 -23.47 12.07 2.57
N ARG A 132 -22.71 11.69 1.52
CA ARG A 132 -22.71 10.33 0.97
C ARG A 132 -21.97 9.39 1.92
N LEU A 133 -20.80 9.81 2.39
CA LEU A 133 -19.98 8.98 3.29
C LEU A 133 -20.64 8.82 4.66
N ARG A 134 -21.27 9.88 5.20
CA ARG A 134 -22.06 9.80 6.43
C ARG A 134 -23.23 8.81 6.35
N ARG A 135 -23.88 8.68 5.19
CA ARG A 135 -24.95 7.71 4.97
C ARG A 135 -24.42 6.28 4.83
N ALA A 136 -23.22 6.12 4.28
CA ALA A 136 -22.54 4.83 4.15
C ALA A 136 -21.88 4.40 5.48
N ARG A 137 -22.69 4.17 6.53
CA ARG A 137 -22.21 3.78 7.88
C ARG A 137 -21.20 2.64 7.85
N ARG A 138 -21.39 1.65 6.97
CA ARG A 138 -20.49 0.50 6.79
C ARG A 138 -19.06 0.91 6.38
N LEU A 139 -18.92 1.91 5.50
CA LEU A 139 -17.63 2.41 5.06
C LEU A 139 -16.93 3.20 6.18
N MET A 140 -17.70 3.98 6.94
CA MET A 140 -17.19 4.71 8.10
C MET A 140 -16.66 3.76 9.18
N THR A 141 -17.44 2.73 9.53
CA THR A 141 -17.02 1.73 10.52
C THR A 141 -15.79 0.96 10.05
N ALA A 142 -15.73 0.58 8.76
CA ALA A 142 -14.56 -0.09 8.20
C ALA A 142 -13.30 0.80 8.25
N GLY A 143 -13.43 2.10 7.93
CA GLY A 143 -12.33 3.06 8.01
C GLY A 143 -11.81 3.25 9.44
N VAL A 144 -12.71 3.38 10.42
CA VAL A 144 -12.34 3.48 11.85
C VAL A 144 -11.65 2.21 12.32
N LEU A 145 -12.20 1.03 12.03
CA LEU A 145 -11.61 -0.26 12.43
C LEU A 145 -10.23 -0.47 11.80
N LEU A 146 -10.07 -0.09 10.53
CA LEU A 146 -8.78 -0.20 9.84
C LEU A 146 -7.74 0.77 10.43
N GLY A 147 -8.15 2.01 10.75
CA GLY A 147 -7.30 2.98 11.44
C GLY A 147 -6.88 2.50 12.83
N LEU A 148 -7.82 1.96 13.62
CA LEU A 148 -7.53 1.32 14.90
C LEU A 148 -6.60 0.11 14.73
N GLY A 149 -6.78 -0.69 13.68
CA GLY A 149 -5.88 -1.79 13.34
C GLY A 149 -4.45 -1.34 13.06
N VAL A 150 -4.27 -0.19 12.39
CA VAL A 150 -2.94 0.40 12.19
C VAL A 150 -2.32 0.85 13.52
N VAL A 151 -3.09 1.49 14.39
CA VAL A 151 -2.63 1.89 15.73
C VAL A 151 -2.25 0.66 16.57
N ALA A 152 -3.10 -0.36 16.57
CA ALA A 152 -2.86 -1.62 17.25
C ALA A 152 -1.61 -2.33 16.71
N GLY A 153 -1.37 -2.31 15.39
CA GLY A 153 -0.16 -2.86 14.78
C GLY A 153 1.11 -2.15 15.25
N TRP A 154 1.10 -0.82 15.34
CA TRP A 154 2.22 -0.05 15.90
C TRP A 154 2.47 -0.39 17.38
N LEU A 155 1.41 -0.50 18.17
CA LEU A 155 1.52 -0.88 19.58
C LEU A 155 2.04 -2.31 19.74
N ALA A 156 1.51 -3.25 18.95
CA ALA A 156 1.91 -4.65 19.01
C ALA A 156 3.41 -4.81 18.69
N THR A 157 3.89 -4.18 17.63
CA THR A 157 5.31 -4.33 17.25
C THR A 157 6.27 -3.52 18.11
N THR A 158 5.80 -2.51 18.85
CA THR A 158 6.65 -1.77 19.80
C THR A 158 6.68 -2.37 21.20
N GLN A 159 5.60 -3.01 21.64
CA GLN A 159 5.47 -3.52 23.02
C GLN A 159 5.66 -5.04 23.13
N LEU A 160 5.23 -5.81 22.13
CA LEU A 160 5.27 -7.28 22.18
C LEU A 160 6.50 -7.88 21.51
N MET A 161 7.26 -7.10 20.73
CA MET A 161 8.51 -7.59 20.14
C MET A 161 9.64 -7.46 21.16
N ASP A 162 10.18 -8.60 21.58
CA ASP A 162 11.42 -8.64 22.36
C ASP A 162 12.59 -8.22 21.47
N GLU A 163 13.08 -7.00 21.72
CA GLU A 163 14.18 -6.36 20.99
C GLU A 163 15.47 -7.21 21.04
N PHE A 164 15.62 -8.08 22.05
CA PHE A 164 16.77 -8.98 22.21
C PHE A 164 16.61 -10.32 21.49
N ALA A 165 15.38 -10.77 21.23
CA ALA A 165 15.13 -12.04 20.54
C ALA A 165 15.15 -11.91 19.01
N ARG A 166 14.63 -10.79 18.47
CA ARG A 166 14.69 -10.45 17.04
C ARG A 166 14.68 -8.93 16.86
N PRO A 167 15.82 -8.29 16.52
CA PRO A 167 15.84 -6.87 16.20
C PRO A 167 15.09 -6.64 14.89
N GLY A 168 13.81 -6.30 15.00
CA GLY A 168 12.95 -5.92 13.89
C GLY A 168 12.54 -4.46 14.03
N ALA A 169 12.66 -3.69 12.94
CA ALA A 169 12.08 -2.36 12.85
C ALA A 169 10.57 -2.42 13.21
N PRO A 170 10.03 -1.50 14.05
CA PRO A 170 8.60 -1.42 14.30
C PRO A 170 7.83 -1.28 12.99
N GLN A 171 6.75 -2.05 12.87
CA GLN A 171 5.94 -2.15 11.65
C GLN A 171 4.46 -2.16 12.03
N SER A 172 3.63 -1.67 11.11
CA SER A 172 2.18 -1.83 11.22
C SER A 172 1.65 -2.44 9.92
N LEU A 173 0.33 -2.41 9.72
CA LEU A 173 -0.35 -3.14 8.65
C LEU A 173 0.22 -2.77 7.27
N THR A 174 0.62 -3.81 6.54
CA THR A 174 1.01 -3.77 5.12
C THR A 174 0.91 -5.19 4.58
N PHE A 175 0.68 -5.34 3.29
CA PHE A 175 0.36 -6.64 2.68
C PHE A 175 1.23 -7.01 1.48
N VAL A 176 2.34 -6.29 1.25
CA VAL A 176 3.28 -6.66 0.19
C VAL A 176 4.36 -7.61 0.71
N SER A 177 5.28 -7.11 1.54
CA SER A 177 6.32 -7.94 2.13
C SER A 177 5.77 -9.06 3.02
N PRO A 178 4.68 -8.89 3.79
CA PRO A 178 4.20 -9.98 4.62
C PRO A 178 3.58 -11.14 3.86
N VAL A 179 2.93 -10.89 2.72
CA VAL A 179 2.40 -11.97 1.86
C VAL A 179 3.56 -12.76 1.25
N ALA A 180 4.59 -12.07 0.77
CA ALA A 180 5.81 -12.72 0.29
C ALA A 180 6.48 -13.56 1.39
N ARG A 181 6.66 -13.02 2.60
CA ARG A 181 7.24 -13.74 3.73
C ARG A 181 6.37 -14.89 4.20
N ALA A 182 5.05 -14.73 4.26
CA ALA A 182 4.14 -15.82 4.64
C ALA A 182 4.22 -16.98 3.63
N LEU A 183 4.22 -16.69 2.33
CA LEU A 183 4.33 -17.70 1.28
C LEU A 183 5.66 -18.47 1.38
N PHE A 184 6.78 -17.76 1.49
CA PHE A 184 8.10 -18.40 1.58
C PHE A 184 8.35 -19.04 2.95
N GLY A 185 7.76 -18.51 4.01
CA GLY A 185 7.88 -19.02 5.37
C GLY A 185 7.22 -20.39 5.53
N VAL A 186 6.08 -20.60 4.89
CA VAL A 186 5.44 -21.93 4.82
C VAL A 186 6.33 -22.94 4.10
N LEU A 187 7.10 -22.51 3.10
CA LEU A 187 7.92 -23.40 2.28
C LEU A 187 9.31 -23.68 2.88
N PHE A 188 9.95 -22.67 3.49
CA PHE A 188 11.40 -22.70 3.78
C PHE A 188 11.80 -22.22 5.17
N ASP A 189 11.02 -21.34 5.81
CA ASP A 189 11.43 -20.71 7.07
C ASP A 189 10.25 -20.44 8.00
N GLN A 190 10.02 -21.37 8.93
CA GLN A 190 8.98 -21.24 9.94
C GLN A 190 9.19 -20.01 10.85
N ALA A 191 10.42 -19.53 11.01
CA ALA A 191 10.68 -18.36 11.85
C ALA A 191 9.98 -17.11 11.30
N SER A 192 9.93 -16.96 9.97
CA SER A 192 9.25 -15.84 9.30
C SER A 192 7.73 -15.82 9.50
N LEU A 193 7.10 -16.96 9.82
CA LEU A 193 5.67 -17.04 10.11
C LEU A 193 5.29 -16.46 11.47
N ALA A 194 6.26 -16.41 12.41
CA ALA A 194 6.06 -15.81 13.72
C ALA A 194 6.17 -14.27 13.70
N GLU A 195 6.45 -13.66 12.55
CA GLU A 195 6.46 -12.19 12.43
C GLU A 195 5.04 -11.63 12.40
N PHE A 196 4.85 -10.46 13.03
CA PHE A 196 3.58 -9.73 13.05
C PHE A 196 2.95 -9.61 11.65
N GLY A 197 3.77 -9.28 10.65
CA GLY A 197 3.30 -9.16 9.27
C GLY A 197 2.67 -10.45 8.77
N ALA A 198 3.39 -11.58 8.83
CA ALA A 198 2.89 -12.86 8.34
C ALA A 198 1.65 -13.33 9.10
N ALA A 199 1.63 -13.15 10.42
CA ALA A 199 0.47 -13.41 11.26
C ALA A 199 -0.75 -12.56 10.86
N SER A 200 -0.54 -11.28 10.52
CA SER A 200 -1.62 -10.40 10.07
C SER A 200 -2.24 -10.86 8.74
N VAL A 201 -1.45 -11.45 7.84
CA VAL A 201 -1.96 -12.03 6.58
C VAL A 201 -2.91 -13.19 6.88
N ALA A 202 -2.51 -14.12 7.75
CA ALA A 202 -3.36 -15.21 8.19
C ALA A 202 -4.63 -14.69 8.90
N GLY A 203 -4.49 -13.68 9.77
CA GLY A 203 -5.61 -13.03 10.44
C GLY A 203 -6.63 -12.42 9.49
N VAL A 204 -6.19 -11.76 8.42
CA VAL A 204 -7.09 -11.21 7.39
C VAL A 204 -7.83 -12.32 6.65
N VAL A 205 -7.13 -13.39 6.24
CA VAL A 205 -7.75 -14.52 5.52
C VAL A 205 -8.77 -15.22 6.41
N LEU A 206 -8.41 -15.55 7.66
CA LEU A 206 -9.30 -16.22 8.61
C LEU A 206 -10.50 -15.33 8.99
N GLY A 207 -10.26 -14.04 9.23
CA GLY A 207 -11.31 -13.06 9.53
C GLY A 207 -12.28 -12.90 8.37
N ALA A 208 -11.78 -12.79 7.15
CA ALA A 208 -12.61 -12.75 5.95
C ALA A 208 -13.39 -14.06 5.73
N ALA A 209 -12.78 -15.20 6.03
CA ALA A 209 -13.42 -16.51 5.91
C ALA A 209 -14.52 -16.74 6.96
N ALA A 210 -14.35 -16.21 8.18
CA ALA A 210 -15.40 -16.20 9.19
C ALA A 210 -16.54 -15.24 8.80
N ALA A 211 -16.21 -14.05 8.31
CA ALA A 211 -17.20 -13.07 7.84
C ALA A 211 -18.02 -13.60 6.66
N ALA A 212 -17.36 -14.21 5.66
CA ALA A 212 -18.04 -14.76 4.49
C ALA A 212 -18.95 -15.95 4.84
N ARG A 213 -18.54 -16.81 5.78
CA ARG A 213 -19.39 -17.93 6.24
C ARG A 213 -20.59 -17.45 7.07
N THR A 214 -20.41 -16.44 7.91
CA THR A 214 -21.50 -15.88 8.71
C THR A 214 -22.48 -15.07 7.86
N GLY A 215 -22.01 -14.47 6.77
CA GLY A 215 -22.86 -13.77 5.78
C GLY A 215 -23.45 -14.64 4.68
N ASP A 216 -23.16 -15.94 4.65
CA ASP A 216 -23.54 -16.87 3.56
C ASP A 216 -23.06 -16.41 2.15
N GLU A 217 -21.92 -15.71 2.12
CA GLU A 217 -21.28 -15.18 0.90
C GLU A 217 -20.10 -16.05 0.43
N PHE A 218 -19.78 -17.12 1.16
CA PHE A 218 -18.66 -18.00 0.82
C PHE A 218 -18.96 -18.78 -0.47
N ARG A 219 -18.15 -18.57 -1.51
CA ARG A 219 -18.34 -19.25 -2.81
C ARG A 219 -17.00 -19.60 -3.44
N TRP A 220 -16.89 -20.86 -3.88
CA TRP A 220 -15.76 -21.32 -4.67
C TRP A 220 -15.86 -20.80 -6.10
N GLU A 221 -15.05 -19.79 -6.42
CA GLU A 221 -14.98 -19.19 -7.76
C GLU A 221 -13.62 -19.48 -8.41
N ALA A 222 -13.64 -19.94 -9.65
CA ALA A 222 -12.45 -20.17 -10.46
C ALA A 222 -12.38 -19.14 -11.61
N PHE A 223 -11.34 -19.22 -12.44
CA PHE A 223 -11.23 -18.38 -13.64
C PHE A 223 -12.25 -18.81 -14.70
N ASP A 224 -12.86 -17.82 -15.36
CA ASP A 224 -13.87 -18.05 -16.40
C ASP A 224 -13.22 -18.39 -17.76
N ASP A 225 -12.08 -17.76 -18.08
CA ASP A 225 -11.38 -17.93 -19.37
C ASP A 225 -9.84 -17.73 -19.25
N PRO A 226 -9.01 -18.36 -20.11
CA PRO A 226 -7.56 -18.16 -20.13
C PRO A 226 -7.11 -16.70 -20.30
N ARG A 227 -7.89 -15.86 -21.01
CA ARG A 227 -7.60 -14.42 -21.15
C ARG A 227 -7.72 -13.70 -19.82
N GLU A 228 -8.73 -14.06 -19.03
CA GLU A 228 -8.92 -13.53 -17.69
C GLU A 228 -7.76 -13.96 -16.78
N MET A 229 -7.37 -15.24 -16.84
CA MET A 229 -6.24 -15.74 -16.08
C MET A 229 -4.96 -14.98 -16.46
N LYS A 230 -4.62 -14.85 -17.75
CA LYS A 230 -3.44 -14.10 -18.20
C LYS A 230 -3.43 -12.66 -17.68
N ARG A 231 -4.58 -11.98 -17.72
CA ARG A 231 -4.73 -10.62 -17.19
C ARG A 231 -4.41 -10.55 -15.70
N HIS A 232 -4.98 -11.46 -14.90
CA HIS A 232 -4.76 -11.50 -13.46
C HIS A 232 -3.31 -11.85 -13.10
N LEU A 233 -2.68 -12.80 -13.80
CA LEU A 233 -1.28 -13.17 -13.55
C LEU A 233 -0.33 -12.01 -13.88
N LEU A 234 -0.54 -11.33 -15.01
CA LEU A 234 0.24 -10.13 -15.36
C LEU A 234 0.03 -9.03 -14.32
N GLY A 235 -1.22 -8.79 -13.92
CA GLY A 235 -1.55 -7.83 -12.87
C GLY A 235 -0.90 -8.16 -11.53
N ALA A 236 -0.91 -9.42 -11.12
CA ALA A 236 -0.28 -9.91 -9.90
C ALA A 236 1.23 -9.69 -9.89
N ALA A 237 1.90 -9.95 -11.02
CA ALA A 237 3.33 -9.71 -11.17
C ALA A 237 3.68 -8.21 -11.07
N LEU A 238 2.94 -7.35 -11.79
CA LEU A 238 3.11 -5.90 -11.72
C LEU A 238 2.83 -5.35 -10.32
N MET A 239 1.78 -5.86 -9.66
CA MET A 239 1.44 -5.50 -8.28
C MET A 239 2.53 -5.94 -7.30
N GLY A 240 3.10 -7.15 -7.46
CA GLY A 240 4.15 -7.66 -6.58
C GLY A 240 5.45 -6.86 -6.70
N MET A 241 5.89 -6.63 -7.94
CA MET A 241 7.09 -5.85 -8.23
C MET A 241 6.93 -4.39 -7.80
N GLY A 242 5.84 -3.74 -8.24
CA GLY A 242 5.55 -2.33 -7.94
C GLY A 242 5.41 -2.07 -6.44
N GLY A 243 4.78 -3.00 -5.71
CA GLY A 243 4.57 -2.88 -4.26
C GLY A 243 5.88 -2.90 -3.47
N ILE A 244 6.88 -3.65 -3.94
CA ILE A 244 8.21 -3.66 -3.32
C ILE A 244 9.01 -2.43 -3.73
N ILE A 245 8.94 -2.03 -4.99
CA ILE A 245 9.64 -0.85 -5.51
C ILE A 245 9.17 0.44 -4.82
N CYS A 246 7.85 0.60 -4.62
CA CYS A 246 7.33 1.78 -3.91
C CYS A 246 7.32 1.65 -2.38
N GLY A 247 7.75 0.50 -1.86
CA GLY A 247 7.85 0.26 -0.41
C GLY A 247 6.52 0.05 0.29
N GLY A 248 5.46 -0.36 -0.41
CA GLY A 248 4.22 -0.81 0.23
C GLY A 248 3.01 -0.87 -0.71
N CYS A 249 1.86 -1.23 -0.13
CA CYS A 249 0.56 -1.26 -0.81
C CYS A 249 -0.28 -0.04 -0.41
N THR A 250 -1.54 0.02 -0.85
CA THR A 250 -2.50 1.05 -0.42
C THR A 250 -2.68 1.12 1.10
N ILE A 251 -2.57 0.00 1.83
CA ILE A 251 -2.61 0.03 3.31
C ILE A 251 -1.26 0.52 3.86
N GLY A 252 -0.15 -0.06 3.39
CA GLY A 252 1.19 0.26 3.87
C GLY A 252 1.61 1.71 3.60
N GLN A 253 1.63 2.12 2.33
CA GLN A 253 1.97 3.49 1.97
C GLN A 253 0.80 4.46 2.20
N GLY A 254 -0.44 4.04 1.96
CA GLY A 254 -1.59 4.93 2.06
C GLY A 254 -2.01 5.28 3.49
N ILE A 255 -2.04 4.29 4.39
CA ILE A 255 -2.56 4.48 5.75
C ILE A 255 -1.42 4.45 6.76
N THR A 256 -0.59 3.41 6.72
CA THR A 256 0.49 3.21 7.69
C THR A 256 1.57 4.30 7.56
N ALA A 257 2.10 4.55 6.37
CA ALA A 257 3.07 5.64 6.14
C ALA A 257 2.41 7.03 6.28
N GLY A 258 1.15 7.16 5.85
CA GLY A 258 0.35 8.37 6.07
C GLY A 258 0.18 8.72 7.55
N SER A 259 0.02 7.73 8.43
CA SER A 259 -0.07 7.93 9.89
C SER A 259 1.21 8.50 10.51
N LEU A 260 2.35 8.31 9.83
CA LEU A 260 3.64 8.88 10.21
C LEU A 260 3.92 10.22 9.50
N MET A 261 3.04 10.64 8.59
CA MET A 261 3.22 11.80 7.70
C MET A 261 4.49 11.68 6.84
N ALA A 262 4.80 10.46 6.38
CA ALA A 262 5.94 10.21 5.51
C ALA A 262 5.77 10.94 4.16
N LEU A 263 6.86 11.48 3.60
CA LEU A 263 6.84 12.14 2.28
C LEU A 263 6.54 11.15 1.14
N SER A 264 6.85 9.87 1.34
CA SER A 264 6.56 8.79 0.38
C SER A 264 5.07 8.55 0.19
N TRP A 265 4.25 8.73 1.22
CA TRP A 265 2.81 8.42 1.20
C TRP A 265 2.06 9.11 0.04
N PRO A 266 2.03 10.45 -0.07
CA PRO A 266 1.27 11.11 -1.12
C PRO A 266 1.78 10.73 -2.51
N LEU A 267 3.09 10.61 -2.67
CA LEU A 267 3.71 10.22 -3.94
C LEU A 267 3.32 8.80 -4.36
N ALA A 268 3.35 7.85 -3.42
CA ALA A 268 2.95 6.47 -3.66
C ALA A 268 1.46 6.38 -4.02
N VAL A 269 0.59 7.05 -3.26
CA VAL A 269 -0.86 7.03 -3.50
C VAL A 269 -1.23 7.68 -4.83
N LEU A 270 -0.61 8.81 -5.17
CA LEU A 270 -0.81 9.44 -6.47
C LEU A 270 -0.31 8.57 -7.62
N GLY A 271 0.84 7.92 -7.45
CA GLY A 271 1.36 6.93 -8.41
C GLY A 271 0.39 5.76 -8.58
N MET A 272 -0.11 5.17 -7.49
CA MET A 272 -1.11 4.09 -7.52
C MET A 272 -2.41 4.52 -8.18
N ALA A 273 -2.90 5.74 -7.90
CA ALA A 273 -4.11 6.27 -8.52
C ALA A 273 -3.93 6.47 -10.03
N ALA A 274 -2.79 7.04 -10.45
CA ALA A 274 -2.46 7.22 -11.86
C ALA A 274 -2.33 5.87 -12.59
N GLY A 275 -1.62 4.91 -11.99
CA GLY A 275 -1.48 3.55 -12.52
C GLY A 275 -2.82 2.82 -12.63
N ALA A 276 -3.68 2.93 -11.62
CA ALA A 276 -5.01 2.32 -11.65
C ALA A 276 -5.89 2.94 -12.74
N ARG A 277 -5.87 4.27 -12.89
CA ARG A 277 -6.58 4.95 -13.99
C ARG A 277 -6.09 4.49 -15.36
N LEU A 278 -4.77 4.39 -15.54
CA LEU A 278 -4.17 3.89 -16.79
C LEU A 278 -4.60 2.44 -17.06
N GLY A 279 -4.58 1.58 -16.04
CA GLY A 279 -5.00 0.20 -16.19
C GLY A 279 -6.48 0.03 -16.51
N ILE A 280 -7.35 0.85 -15.91
CA ILE A 280 -8.78 0.86 -16.25
C ILE A 280 -8.99 1.32 -17.69
N ALA A 281 -8.30 2.39 -18.12
CA ALA A 281 -8.37 2.85 -19.50
C ALA A 281 -7.93 1.77 -20.51
N LEU A 282 -6.81 1.09 -20.22
CA LEU A 282 -6.32 -0.04 -21.02
C LEU A 282 -7.35 -1.18 -21.17
N LEU A 283 -8.10 -1.46 -20.09
CA LEU A 283 -9.13 -2.50 -20.10
C LEU A 283 -10.39 -2.08 -20.85
N MET A 284 -10.73 -0.80 -20.85
CA MET A 284 -11.93 -0.30 -21.54
C MET A 284 -11.71 -0.04 -23.03
N GLU A 285 -10.56 0.51 -23.40
CA GLU A 285 -10.30 1.02 -24.76
C GLU A 285 -9.50 0.05 -25.63
N GLY A 286 -8.91 -1.00 -25.06
CA GLY A 286 -8.16 -2.03 -25.81
C GLY A 286 -6.80 -1.58 -26.39
N SER A 287 -6.48 -0.28 -26.36
CA SER A 287 -5.21 0.28 -26.85
C SER A 287 -4.74 1.54 -26.08
N LEU A 288 -3.44 1.62 -25.77
CA LEU A 288 -2.79 2.80 -25.17
C LEU A 288 -2.90 4.06 -26.04
N THR A 289 -2.95 3.91 -27.36
CA THR A 289 -2.96 5.04 -28.29
C THR A 289 -4.29 5.78 -28.32
N ASP A 290 -5.39 5.05 -28.09
CA ASP A 290 -6.73 5.65 -28.09
C ASP A 290 -6.97 6.42 -26.78
N PHE A 291 -6.41 5.93 -25.66
CA PHE A 291 -6.36 6.67 -24.40
C PHE A 291 -5.53 7.96 -24.50
N ALA A 292 -4.35 7.88 -25.13
CA ALA A 292 -3.53 9.07 -25.32
C ALA A 292 -4.27 10.11 -26.19
N ARG A 293 -5.00 9.69 -27.23
CA ARG A 293 -5.83 10.60 -28.04
C ARG A 293 -7.05 11.11 -27.27
N SER A 294 -7.72 10.31 -26.45
CA SER A 294 -8.89 10.72 -25.67
C SER A 294 -8.50 11.69 -24.55
N ALA A 295 -7.38 11.46 -23.86
CA ALA A 295 -6.83 12.35 -22.86
C ALA A 295 -6.32 13.67 -23.46
N VAL A 296 -5.65 13.62 -24.63
CA VAL A 296 -5.18 14.81 -25.35
C VAL A 296 -6.37 15.62 -25.89
N SER A 297 -7.40 14.96 -26.46
CA SER A 297 -8.61 15.64 -26.92
C SER A 297 -9.44 16.22 -25.77
N ALA A 298 -9.52 15.56 -24.62
CA ALA A 298 -10.16 16.11 -23.41
C ALA A 298 -9.38 17.32 -22.87
N ALA A 299 -8.04 17.28 -22.87
CA ALA A 299 -7.21 18.40 -22.45
C ALA A 299 -7.27 19.60 -23.42
N LEU A 300 -7.43 19.33 -24.73
CA LEU A 300 -7.58 20.35 -25.76
C LEU A 300 -9.00 20.93 -25.81
N GLY A 301 -10.04 20.11 -25.60
CA GLY A 301 -11.44 20.55 -25.49
C GLY A 301 -11.67 21.49 -24.31
N HIS A 302 -11.00 21.24 -23.17
CA HIS A 302 -11.09 22.12 -22.01
C HIS A 302 -10.38 23.49 -22.19
N ARG A 303 -9.55 23.64 -23.23
CA ARG A 303 -8.93 24.92 -23.64
C ARG A 303 -9.82 25.74 -24.57
N ALA A 304 -10.76 25.14 -25.29
CA ALA A 304 -11.68 25.85 -26.18
C ALA A 304 -12.79 26.60 -25.41
N ASP A 305 -13.26 26.05 -24.29
CA ASP A 305 -14.32 26.65 -23.47
C ASP A 305 -13.85 27.74 -22.48
N ARG A 306 -12.56 28.14 -22.50
CA ARG A 306 -12.05 29.25 -21.67
C ARG A 306 -11.92 30.58 -22.42
N HIS A 307 -12.35 30.65 -23.67
CA HIS A 307 -12.27 31.86 -24.51
C HIS A 307 -13.61 32.33 -25.10
N LEU A 308 -14.73 31.86 -24.53
CA LEU A 308 -16.08 32.40 -24.76
C LEU A 308 -16.67 32.84 -23.42
#